data_AF-A0A915Z0B8-F1
#
_entry.id   AF-A0A915Z0B8-F1
#
_cell.length_a   1.000
_cell.length_b   1.000
_cell.length_c   1.000
_cell.angle_alpha   90.00
_cell.angle_beta   90.00
_cell.angle_gamma   90.00
#
_symmetry.space_group_name_H-M   'P 1'
#
loop_
_entity.id
_entity.type
_entity.pdbx_description
1 polymer ?
#
loop_
_entity_poly.entity_id
_entity_poly.type
_entity_poly.pdbx_seq_one_letter_code
_entity_poly.pdbx_strand_id
1 'polypeptide(L)'
;MNDLIREFEEIVTDELNLIRNESIVALKHVATGKYLSSIENIHYTTGSKSQVAFVSSQIQHIDYYKYLGINSGSYKSPISEHTEVSCGEYYHTDWKVNHSRLENSQRYLKSNDVVNLSTKKFYDNNGEYINDGYEAFLRSHDIQFSIGNDTFQELVCHNERLGGNDEWCIELIKQD
;
A
#
# COMPACT_ATOMS: atom_id res chain seq x y z
N MET A 1 1.55 13.16 41.91
CA MET A 1 1.13 14.22 40.97
C MET A 1 1.87 14.10 39.65
N ASN A 2 3.19 13.91 39.64
CA ASN A 2 3.96 13.72 38.40
C ASN A 2 3.60 12.42 37.65
N ASP A 3 3.36 11.30 38.35
CA ASP A 3 2.98 10.05 37.67
C ASP A 3 1.62 10.14 36.96
N LEU A 4 0.65 10.82 37.57
CA LEU A 4 -0.68 11.02 36.97
C LEU A 4 -0.62 11.92 35.73
N ILE A 5 0.22 12.95 35.76
CA ILE A 5 0.43 13.83 34.61
C ILE A 5 1.07 13.04 33.46
N ARG A 6 2.08 12.20 33.74
CA ARG A 6 2.70 11.32 32.75
C ARG A 6 1.68 10.36 32.13
N GLU A 7 0.87 9.68 32.95
CA GLU A 7 -0.17 8.77 32.43
C GLU A 7 -1.17 9.51 31.53
N PHE A 8 -1.57 10.72 31.88
CA PHE A 8 -2.46 11.52 31.04
C PHE A 8 -1.81 11.92 29.71
N GLU A 9 -0.55 12.34 29.73
CA GLU A 9 0.23 12.66 28.52
C GLU A 9 0.38 11.44 27.61
N GLU A 10 0.63 10.25 28.18
CA GLU A 10 0.70 8.99 27.44
C GLU A 10 -0.63 8.65 26.78
N ILE A 11 -1.76 8.77 27.50
CA ILE A 11 -3.11 8.51 26.96
C ILE A 11 -3.45 9.47 25.82
N VAL A 12 -3.21 10.77 26.01
CA VAL A 12 -3.49 11.79 24.98
C VAL A 12 -2.63 11.53 23.74
N THR A 13 -1.36 11.20 23.92
CA THR A 13 -0.45 10.87 22.82
C THR A 13 -0.92 9.64 22.07
N ASP A 14 -1.36 8.60 22.78
CA ASP A 14 -1.88 7.37 22.17
C ASP A 14 -3.14 7.64 21.34
N GLU A 15 -4.09 8.42 21.87
CA GLU A 15 -5.33 8.78 21.19
C GLU A 15 -5.11 9.64 19.93
N LEU A 16 -4.17 10.58 19.97
CA LEU A 16 -3.83 11.44 18.83
C LEU A 16 -3.20 10.66 17.67
N ASN A 17 -2.53 9.55 17.97
CA ASN A 17 -1.88 8.70 16.98
C ASN A 17 -2.81 7.63 16.39
N LEU A 18 -4.04 7.47 16.87
CA LEU A 18 -4.95 6.48 16.30
C LEU A 18 -5.31 6.82 14.84
N ILE A 19 -5.24 5.82 13.97
CA ILE A 19 -5.77 5.90 12.61
C ILE A 19 -7.25 5.58 12.68
N ARG A 20 -8.07 6.59 12.36
CA ARG A 20 -9.53 6.50 12.36
C ARG A 20 -10.04 6.47 10.92
N ASN A 21 -11.33 6.17 10.74
CA ASN A 21 -11.95 6.32 9.43
C ASN A 21 -11.73 7.76 8.93
N GLU A 22 -11.54 7.92 7.62
CA GLU A 22 -11.28 9.21 6.95
C GLU A 22 -9.93 9.88 7.31
N SER A 23 -9.09 9.25 8.14
CA SER A 23 -7.73 9.76 8.39
C SER A 23 -6.91 9.77 7.09
N ILE A 24 -6.18 10.87 6.87
CA ILE A 24 -5.22 10.97 5.77
C ILE A 24 -3.89 10.39 6.25
N VAL A 25 -3.43 9.34 5.58
CA VAL A 25 -2.20 8.61 5.92
C VAL A 25 -1.23 8.57 4.75
N ALA A 26 0.05 8.44 5.07
CA ALA A 26 1.08 8.06 4.12
C ALA A 26 1.48 6.60 4.37
N LEU A 27 1.74 5.86 3.30
CA LEU A 27 2.25 4.48 3.37
C LEU A 27 3.72 4.49 2.98
N LYS A 28 4.58 4.15 3.93
CA LYS A 28 6.02 4.14 3.75
C LYS A 28 6.55 2.71 3.69
N HIS A 29 7.20 2.36 2.59
CA HIS A 29 7.84 1.07 2.44
C HIS A 29 9.03 0.95 3.40
N VAL A 30 8.95 0.01 4.35
CA VAL A 30 9.91 -0.10 5.47
C VAL A 30 11.33 -0.32 4.97
N ALA A 31 11.53 -1.24 4.01
CA ALA A 31 12.87 -1.59 3.54
C ALA A 31 13.60 -0.44 2.84
N THR A 32 12.87 0.51 2.22
CA THR A 32 13.49 1.61 1.45
C THR A 32 13.31 2.99 2.07
N GLY A 33 12.41 3.14 3.05
CA GLY A 33 12.01 4.43 3.61
C GLY A 33 11.29 5.36 2.61
N LYS A 34 10.91 4.86 1.43
CA LYS A 34 10.18 5.59 0.40
C LYS A 34 8.68 5.46 0.59
N TYR A 35 7.93 6.40 0.03
CA TYR A 35 6.49 6.49 0.15
C TYR A 35 5.79 5.96 -1.10
N LEU A 36 4.67 5.25 -0.90
CA LEU A 36 3.71 4.94 -1.95
C LEU A 36 3.25 6.26 -2.61
N SER A 37 3.23 6.29 -3.93
CA SER A 37 2.95 7.50 -4.71
C SER A 37 2.40 7.17 -6.08
N SER A 38 1.80 8.17 -6.72
CA SER A 38 1.38 8.12 -8.12
C SER A 38 1.49 9.51 -8.73
N ILE A 39 1.65 9.59 -10.05
CA ILE A 39 1.68 10.86 -10.79
C ILE A 39 0.53 10.88 -11.78
N GLU A 40 -0.23 11.97 -11.78
CA GLU A 40 -1.26 12.22 -12.77
C GLU A 40 -0.73 12.08 -14.20
N ASN A 41 -1.54 11.47 -15.07
CA ASN A 41 -1.27 11.33 -16.50
C ASN A 41 -0.06 10.45 -16.87
N ILE A 42 0.64 9.84 -15.90
CA ILE A 42 1.64 8.81 -16.17
C ILE A 42 0.98 7.43 -16.07
N HIS A 43 0.94 6.72 -17.19
CA HIS A 43 0.26 5.45 -17.34
C HIS A 43 1.23 4.35 -17.77
N TYR A 44 0.94 3.10 -17.39
CA TYR A 44 1.68 1.96 -17.91
C TYR A 44 1.58 1.91 -19.44
N THR A 45 2.70 1.65 -20.11
CA THR A 45 2.73 1.49 -21.58
C THR A 45 2.27 0.09 -22.02
N THR A 46 2.35 -0.86 -21.11
CA THR A 46 1.92 -2.26 -21.22
C THR A 46 0.86 -2.56 -20.15
N GLY A 47 0.35 -3.78 -20.10
CA GLY A 47 -0.59 -4.19 -19.05
C GLY A 47 -1.90 -3.39 -19.11
N SER A 48 -2.34 -2.86 -17.96
CA SER A 48 -3.68 -2.27 -17.86
C SER A 48 -3.80 -0.89 -18.52
N LYS A 49 -2.67 -0.22 -18.79
CA LYS A 49 -2.61 1.20 -19.20
C LYS A 49 -3.23 2.17 -18.19
N SER A 50 -3.40 1.75 -16.94
CA SER A 50 -3.87 2.60 -15.84
C SER A 50 -2.74 3.48 -15.30
N GLN A 51 -3.09 4.45 -14.45
CA GLN A 51 -2.11 5.34 -13.82
C GLN A 51 -1.14 4.53 -12.96
N VAL A 52 0.15 4.85 -13.08
CA VAL A 52 1.22 4.13 -12.40
C VAL A 52 1.20 4.42 -10.90
N ALA A 53 1.23 3.36 -10.11
CA ALA A 53 1.57 3.41 -8.69
C ALA A 53 3.01 2.95 -8.51
N PHE A 54 3.79 3.65 -7.69
CA PHE A 54 5.20 3.39 -7.47
C PHE A 54 5.61 3.84 -6.06
N VAL A 55 6.87 3.63 -5.68
CA VAL A 55 7.43 4.22 -4.45
C VAL A 55 8.46 5.31 -4.75
N SER A 56 8.39 6.40 -4.00
CA SER A 56 9.19 7.61 -4.23
C SER A 56 9.70 8.23 -2.92
N SER A 57 10.79 8.98 -2.98
CA SER A 57 11.32 9.68 -1.80
C SER A 57 10.48 10.88 -1.37
N GLN A 58 9.55 11.33 -2.21
CA GLN A 58 8.62 12.42 -1.91
C GLN A 58 7.21 11.84 -1.77
N ILE A 59 6.42 12.37 -0.83
CA ILE A 59 5.00 12.05 -0.77
C ILE A 59 4.32 12.77 -1.93
N GLN A 60 3.86 11.99 -2.91
CA GLN A 60 2.95 12.48 -3.94
C GLN A 60 1.59 11.84 -3.68
N HIS A 61 0.61 12.69 -3.38
CA HIS A 61 -0.73 12.21 -3.07
C HIS A 61 -1.33 11.51 -4.29
N ILE A 62 -1.96 10.37 -4.03
CA ILE A 62 -2.92 9.80 -4.98
C ILE A 62 -4.10 10.77 -5.00
N ASP A 63 -4.54 11.19 -6.19
CA ASP A 63 -5.69 12.08 -6.32
C ASP A 63 -6.88 11.54 -5.54
N TYR A 64 -7.61 12.45 -4.90
CA TYR A 64 -8.76 12.14 -4.06
C TYR A 64 -9.81 11.23 -4.73
N TYR A 65 -9.92 11.25 -6.06
CA TYR A 65 -10.87 10.44 -6.83
C TYR A 65 -10.32 9.09 -7.32
N LYS A 66 -9.05 8.78 -7.04
CA LYS A 66 -8.40 7.55 -7.47
C LYS A 66 -8.08 6.66 -6.27
N TYR A 67 -8.28 5.36 -6.45
CA TYR A 67 -7.95 4.36 -5.45
C TYR A 67 -6.75 3.55 -5.92
N LEU A 68 -5.91 3.10 -4.99
CA LEU A 68 -4.89 2.09 -5.26
C LEU A 68 -5.59 0.73 -5.42
N GLY A 69 -5.28 -0.03 -6.47
CA GLY A 69 -5.90 -1.32 -6.66
C GLY A 69 -5.15 -2.25 -7.59
N ILE A 70 -5.68 -3.47 -7.68
CA ILE A 70 -5.32 -4.43 -8.72
C ILE A 70 -6.47 -4.49 -9.72
N ASN A 71 -6.14 -4.52 -11.00
CA ASN A 71 -7.12 -4.61 -12.06
C ASN A 71 -7.57 -6.08 -12.27
N SER A 72 -8.85 -6.29 -12.59
CA SER A 72 -9.44 -7.62 -12.81
C SER A 72 -8.88 -8.36 -14.03
N GLY A 73 -8.25 -7.66 -14.99
CA GLY A 73 -7.70 -8.25 -16.22
C GLY A 73 -6.41 -9.06 -16.06
N SER A 74 -6.02 -9.45 -14.84
CA SER A 74 -4.78 -10.21 -14.56
C SER A 74 -3.52 -9.61 -15.16
N TYR A 75 -3.44 -8.28 -15.17
CA TYR A 75 -2.28 -7.59 -15.72
C TYR A 75 -1.04 -7.81 -14.88
N LYS A 76 0.10 -7.85 -15.56
CA LYS A 76 1.40 -8.07 -14.98
C LYS A 76 2.20 -6.77 -14.95
N SER A 77 2.92 -6.60 -13.87
CA SER A 77 3.90 -5.54 -13.67
C SER A 77 4.98 -5.59 -14.76
N PRO A 78 5.60 -4.44 -15.10
CA PRO A 78 6.44 -4.32 -16.30
C PRO A 78 7.69 -5.20 -16.33
N ILE A 79 8.25 -5.59 -15.18
CA ILE A 79 9.55 -6.28 -15.11
C ILE A 79 9.46 -7.61 -14.37
N SER A 80 8.87 -7.64 -13.17
CA SER A 80 8.89 -8.85 -12.34
C SER A 80 7.79 -9.84 -12.65
N GLU A 81 6.87 -9.51 -13.57
CA GLU A 81 5.73 -10.36 -13.99
C GLU A 81 4.73 -10.68 -12.86
N HIS A 82 4.90 -10.08 -11.67
CA HIS A 82 3.91 -10.09 -10.60
C HIS A 82 2.68 -9.28 -10.98
N THR A 83 1.63 -9.31 -10.16
CA THR A 83 0.40 -8.56 -10.44
C THR A 83 0.67 -7.06 -10.48
N GLU A 84 0.22 -6.40 -11.55
CA GLU A 84 0.29 -4.94 -11.70
C GLU A 84 -0.59 -4.26 -10.64
N VAL A 85 -0.02 -3.26 -9.97
CA VAL A 85 -0.74 -2.35 -9.06
C VAL A 85 -0.79 -0.97 -9.70
N SER A 86 -1.95 -0.34 -9.66
CA SER A 86 -2.22 0.93 -10.34
C SER A 86 -3.21 1.81 -9.56
N CYS A 87 -3.37 3.05 -10.01
CA CYS A 87 -4.36 4.00 -9.49
C CYS A 87 -5.50 4.23 -10.50
N GLY A 88 -6.74 4.28 -10.03
CA GLY A 88 -7.92 4.39 -10.90
C GLY A 88 -9.23 4.54 -10.13
N GLU A 89 -10.29 4.95 -10.85
CA GLU A 89 -11.58 5.34 -10.26
C GLU A 89 -12.50 4.14 -9.94
N TYR A 90 -12.32 3.01 -10.61
CA TYR A 90 -13.26 1.88 -10.58
C TYR A 90 -12.67 0.60 -9.97
N TYR A 91 -11.64 0.72 -9.13
CA TYR A 91 -11.13 -0.45 -8.43
C TYR A 91 -12.03 -0.80 -7.25
N HIS A 92 -12.66 -1.98 -7.33
CA HIS A 92 -13.31 -2.63 -6.20
C HIS A 92 -12.29 -3.46 -5.40
N THR A 93 -11.13 -2.87 -5.11
CA THR A 93 -10.07 -3.55 -4.35
C THR A 93 -10.25 -3.24 -2.88
N ASP A 94 -10.75 -4.21 -2.13
CA ASP A 94 -10.82 -4.13 -0.67
C ASP A 94 -9.45 -4.49 -0.07
N TRP A 95 -8.72 -3.45 0.37
CA TRP A 95 -7.44 -3.64 1.06
C TRP A 95 -7.67 -4.05 2.51
N LYS A 96 -7.08 -5.18 2.89
CA LYS A 96 -6.95 -5.65 4.25
C LYS A 96 -5.61 -5.21 4.82
N VAL A 97 -5.66 -4.52 5.96
CA VAL A 97 -4.48 -4.11 6.72
C VAL A 97 -4.26 -5.12 7.84
N ASN A 98 -3.09 -5.78 7.86
CA ASN A 98 -2.72 -6.71 8.92
C ASN A 98 -1.47 -6.19 9.63
N HIS A 99 -1.42 -6.22 10.96
CA HIS A 99 -0.17 -5.97 11.66
C HIS A 99 0.86 -7.03 11.24
N SER A 100 2.03 -6.57 10.79
CA SER A 100 3.11 -7.45 10.32
C SER A 100 3.71 -8.30 11.44
N ARG A 101 3.61 -7.83 12.69
CA ARG A 101 4.18 -8.45 13.88
C ARG A 101 3.08 -8.92 14.82
N LEU A 102 3.15 -10.20 15.19
CA LEU A 102 2.16 -10.93 15.99
C LEU A 102 1.96 -10.39 17.42
N GLU A 103 2.89 -9.57 17.93
CA GLU A 103 2.85 -9.09 19.32
C GLU A 103 1.83 -7.96 19.55
N ASN A 104 1.39 -7.28 18.47
CA ASN A 104 0.35 -6.25 18.58
C ASN A 104 -1.05 -6.88 18.46
N SER A 105 -1.54 -7.39 19.59
CA SER A 105 -2.96 -7.72 19.83
C SER A 105 -3.88 -6.49 19.91
N GLN A 106 -3.40 -5.32 19.48
CA GLN A 106 -4.17 -4.08 19.48
C GLN A 106 -5.26 -4.16 18.41
N ARG A 107 -6.47 -3.73 18.78
CA ARG A 107 -7.65 -3.73 17.89
C ARG A 107 -7.65 -2.55 16.91
N TYR A 108 -6.73 -1.61 17.06
CA TYR A 108 -6.73 -0.33 16.36
C TYR A 108 -5.35 -0.09 15.74
N LEU A 109 -5.32 0.55 14.58
CA LEU A 109 -4.10 1.03 13.95
C LEU A 109 -3.69 2.36 14.59
N LYS A 110 -2.39 2.53 14.80
CA LYS A 110 -1.74 3.77 15.22
C LYS A 110 -0.72 4.20 14.17
N SER A 111 -0.44 5.51 14.14
CA SER A 111 0.67 6.04 13.37
C SER A 111 1.97 5.34 13.78
N ASN A 112 2.79 5.02 12.78
CA ASN A 112 4.02 4.25 12.86
C ASN A 112 3.86 2.73 13.04
N ASP A 113 2.63 2.21 13.00
CA ASP A 113 2.45 0.76 12.93
C ASP A 113 3.01 0.19 11.63
N VAL A 114 3.67 -0.97 11.75
CA VAL A 114 4.16 -1.72 10.59
C VAL A 114 3.15 -2.79 10.21
N VAL A 115 2.65 -2.70 8.99
CA VAL A 115 1.56 -3.51 8.46
C VAL A 115 1.95 -4.20 7.16
N ASN A 116 1.25 -5.28 6.84
CA ASN A 116 1.18 -5.82 5.49
C ASN A 116 -0.20 -5.48 4.91
N LEU A 117 -0.21 -5.08 3.64
CA LEU A 117 -1.42 -4.76 2.89
C LEU A 117 -1.72 -5.92 1.96
N SER A 118 -2.93 -6.47 2.02
CA SER A 118 -3.35 -7.52 1.09
C SER A 118 -4.73 -7.26 0.50
N THR A 119 -4.99 -7.85 -0.65
CA THR A 119 -6.31 -7.86 -1.28
C THR A 119 -6.59 -9.25 -1.84
N LYS A 120 -7.87 -9.57 -2.07
CA LYS A 120 -8.24 -10.77 -2.81
C LYS A 120 -8.05 -10.56 -4.31
N LYS A 121 -7.35 -11.51 -4.94
CA LYS A 121 -7.27 -11.63 -6.39
C LYS A 121 -8.07 -12.85 -6.84
N PHE A 122 -8.98 -12.62 -7.79
CA PHE A 122 -9.94 -13.62 -8.27
C PHE A 122 -9.60 -14.17 -9.64
N TYR A 123 -8.51 -13.73 -10.27
CA TYR A 123 -8.11 -14.22 -11.58
C TYR A 123 -6.64 -14.66 -11.56
N ASP A 124 -6.33 -15.78 -12.20
CA ASP A 124 -4.95 -16.24 -12.36
C ASP A 124 -4.25 -15.50 -13.51
N ASN A 125 -2.98 -15.81 -13.77
CA ASN A 125 -2.22 -15.16 -14.84
C ASN A 125 -2.69 -15.53 -16.26
N ASN A 126 -3.56 -16.53 -16.41
CA ASN A 126 -4.21 -16.90 -17.67
C ASN A 126 -5.58 -16.23 -17.84
N GLY A 127 -6.04 -15.47 -16.83
CA GLY A 127 -7.35 -14.83 -16.81
C GLY A 127 -8.48 -15.77 -16.37
N GLU A 128 -8.16 -16.95 -15.82
CA GLU A 128 -9.15 -17.87 -15.29
C GLU A 128 -9.64 -17.41 -13.92
N TYR A 129 -10.96 -17.49 -13.70
CA TYR A 129 -11.57 -17.14 -12.43
C TYR A 129 -11.25 -18.19 -11.36
N ILE A 130 -10.82 -17.72 -10.19
CA ILE A 130 -10.47 -18.53 -9.03
C ILE A 130 -11.57 -18.37 -7.99
N ASN A 131 -12.24 -19.48 -7.67
CA ASN A 131 -13.20 -19.53 -6.58
C ASN A 131 -12.52 -19.14 -5.25
N ASP A 132 -13.21 -18.34 -4.45
CA ASP A 132 -12.74 -17.75 -3.17
C ASP A 132 -11.56 -16.77 -3.26
N GLY A 133 -10.90 -16.67 -4.42
CA GLY A 133 -9.71 -15.86 -4.64
C GLY A 133 -8.52 -16.29 -3.79
N TYR A 134 -7.36 -15.67 -4.03
CA TYR A 134 -6.18 -15.80 -3.17
C TYR A 134 -5.74 -14.44 -2.63
N GLU A 135 -5.09 -14.43 -1.48
CA GLU A 135 -4.50 -13.21 -0.92
C GLU A 135 -3.26 -12.80 -1.74
N ALA A 136 -3.26 -11.56 -2.20
CA ALA A 136 -2.13 -10.93 -2.86
C ALA A 136 -1.67 -9.73 -2.02
N PHE A 137 -0.38 -9.69 -1.71
CA PHE A 137 0.24 -8.73 -0.80
C PHE A 137 0.99 -7.66 -1.57
N LEU A 138 0.88 -6.41 -1.11
CA LEU A 138 1.56 -5.27 -1.68
C LEU A 138 3.05 -5.32 -1.35
N ARG A 139 3.89 -5.28 -2.39
CA ARG A 139 5.34 -5.33 -2.29
C ARG A 139 5.97 -4.21 -3.09
N SER A 140 7.06 -3.67 -2.57
CA SER A 140 8.02 -2.92 -3.39
C SER A 140 9.43 -3.49 -3.21
N HIS A 141 10.28 -3.27 -4.19
CA HIS A 141 11.61 -3.86 -4.26
C HIS A 141 12.52 -3.00 -5.14
N ASP A 142 13.80 -3.35 -5.26
CA ASP A 142 14.82 -2.58 -5.96
C ASP A 142 14.72 -2.64 -7.50
N ILE A 143 13.74 -3.35 -8.04
CA ILE A 143 13.47 -3.41 -9.48
C ILE A 143 12.83 -2.10 -9.94
N GLN A 144 13.25 -1.64 -11.10
CA GLN A 144 12.79 -0.40 -11.70
C GLN A 144 12.39 -0.61 -13.15
N PHE A 145 11.46 0.21 -13.62
CA PHE A 145 11.05 0.29 -15.02
C PHE A 145 11.02 1.76 -15.46
N SER A 146 11.04 2.01 -16.77
CA SER A 146 11.02 3.37 -17.31
C SER A 146 9.81 3.62 -18.18
N ILE A 147 9.26 4.83 -18.10
CA ILE A 147 8.23 5.34 -19.01
C ILE A 147 8.73 6.68 -19.53
N GLY A 148 8.96 6.77 -20.84
CA GLY A 148 9.62 7.94 -21.42
C GLY A 148 11.03 8.11 -20.86
N ASN A 149 11.30 9.28 -20.27
CA ASN A 149 12.61 9.59 -19.65
C ASN A 149 12.65 9.36 -18.14
N ASP A 150 11.52 8.96 -17.54
CA ASP A 150 11.38 8.81 -16.10
C ASP A 150 11.54 7.34 -15.70
N THR A 151 12.12 7.10 -14.53
CA THR A 151 12.35 5.77 -13.96
C THR A 151 11.59 5.63 -12.65
N PHE A 152 10.85 4.53 -12.53
CA PHE A 152 9.96 4.23 -11.41
C PHE A 152 10.38 2.94 -10.73
N GLN A 153 10.33 2.93 -9.40
CA GLN A 153 10.49 1.71 -8.62
C GLN A 153 9.21 0.89 -8.69
N GLU A 154 9.35 -0.40 -9.00
CA GLU A 154 8.21 -1.29 -9.20
C GLU A 154 7.43 -1.49 -7.89
N LEU A 155 6.10 -1.47 -8.03
CA LEU A 155 5.13 -1.76 -6.99
C LEU A 155 4.20 -2.85 -7.51
N VAL A 156 4.08 -3.94 -6.77
CA VAL A 156 3.41 -5.15 -7.25
C VAL A 156 2.56 -5.79 -6.17
N CYS A 157 1.67 -6.68 -6.61
CA CYS A 157 1.01 -7.64 -5.73
C CYS A 157 1.48 -9.07 -6.03
N HIS A 158 1.82 -9.82 -4.98
CA HIS A 158 2.31 -11.21 -5.08
C HIS A 158 1.63 -12.11 -4.03
N ASN A 159 1.68 -13.44 -4.24
CA ASN A 159 1.13 -14.44 -3.31
C ASN A 159 2.21 -15.36 -2.73
N GLU A 160 3.45 -14.89 -2.77
CA GLU A 160 4.64 -15.60 -2.27
C GLU A 160 4.82 -15.40 -0.76
N ARG A 161 5.83 -16.07 -0.18
CA ARG A 161 6.20 -15.89 1.23
C ARG A 161 6.54 -14.43 1.52
N LEU A 162 6.00 -13.92 2.62
CA LEU A 162 6.27 -12.57 3.10
C LEU A 162 7.71 -12.41 3.61
N GLY A 163 8.28 -11.23 3.36
CA GLY A 163 9.58 -10.78 3.84
C GLY A 163 9.59 -9.26 4.06
N GLY A 164 10.78 -8.69 4.32
CA GLY A 164 10.93 -7.28 4.69
C GLY A 164 10.48 -6.27 3.60
N ASN A 165 10.38 -6.71 2.35
CA ASN A 165 9.90 -5.90 1.22
C ASN A 165 8.37 -5.77 1.16
N ASP A 166 7.66 -6.43 2.09
CA ASP A 166 6.20 -6.47 2.15
C ASP A 166 5.66 -5.63 3.32
N GLU A 167 6.56 -5.02 4.10
CA GLU A 167 6.26 -4.24 5.28
C GLU A 167 6.07 -2.75 4.93
N TRP A 168 4.97 -2.18 5.41
CA TRP A 168 4.59 -0.78 5.22
C TRP A 168 4.34 -0.11 6.57
N CYS A 169 4.92 1.05 6.79
CA CYS A 169 4.66 1.90 7.94
C CYS A 169 3.53 2.87 7.59
N ILE A 170 2.45 2.86 8.38
CA ILE A 170 1.34 3.81 8.23
C ILE A 170 1.62 5.07 9.04
N GLU A 171 1.80 6.22 8.37
CA GLU A 171 2.11 7.50 9.02
C GLU A 171 0.87 8.42 8.95
N LEU A 172 0.34 8.85 10.09
CA LEU A 172 -0.77 9.78 10.15
C LEU A 172 -0.31 11.17 9.69
N ILE A 173 -0.95 11.71 8.66
CA ILE A 173 -0.67 13.07 8.14
C ILE A 173 -1.66 14.07 8.73
N LYS A 174 -2.95 13.69 8.77
CA LYS A 174 -4.03 14.54 9.28
C LYS A 174 -5.19 13.67 9.77
N GLN A 175 -5.73 14.00 10.94
CA GLN A 175 -7.10 13.57 11.31
C GLN A 175 -8.09 14.48 10.58
N ASP A 176 -9.09 13.90 9.93
CA ASP A 176 -10.20 14.68 9.38
C ASP A 176 -11.11 15.27 10.46
#